data_AF-A0A127VJ96-F1
#
_entry.id   AF-A0A127VJ96-F1
#
_cell.length_a   1.000
_cell.length_b   1.000
_cell.length_c   1.000
_cell.angle_alpha   90.00
_cell.angle_beta   90.00
_cell.angle_gamma   90.00
#
_symmetry.space_group_name_H-M   'P 1'
#
loop_
_entity.id
_entity.type
_entity.pdbx_description
1 polymer ?
#
loop_
_entity_poly.entity_id
_entity_poly.type
_entity_poly.pdbx_seq_one_letter_code
_entity_poly.pdbx_strand_id
1 'polypeptide(L)'
;MIRKIIFILFIGLQLGRVSAQTKTPDALYGQLFIDVQMQNVLKDGKTFVDCIPKRDPARILEDYMKLKAAKTKFSTKAFVNDNFILPDTNTTVVIQANQPVTEHINQLWEALRRKPAEKIANSSLLDLPSPYIVPGGRFREVYYWDSYFTMLGLQVSGENETIENMIKNFAYLIEQNGHIPNGNRNYYLSRSQPPFFSLMIGLLAQIKGNKAYSTYLPALEKEYAYWMDQSAATKHVVIMPDGSKLNRYYDQLNTPRQESYKEDVLIGKQAEAKNPEVYRDIRSAAESGWDFSSRWLADGMQLKTIQTTQIVPVDLNCLLYNLELTLQKCYALQHNVAKEKEYQALALKRKASIQKYFWSPKYSWFTDYNLKTKKQSSILSLAGMFPLSFNLVDQKQAKLVKNILQQKFLKAGGLVSTPLNTHQQWDAPNGWAPLQWMAITGLGNYGFHTLEKQISVRWINLNTSVYQRTGKLMEKYNVVDLQLKAGGGEYTSQDGFGWTNGVLISLMKKYGYMK
;
A
#
# COMPACT_ATOMS: atom_id res chain seq x y z
N MET A 1 -48.81 17.35 46.19
CA MET A 1 -48.18 16.02 46.03
C MET A 1 -47.56 15.98 44.63
N ILE A 2 -46.27 16.34 44.51
CA ILE A 2 -45.56 16.56 43.25
C ILE A 2 -44.94 15.22 42.81
N ARG A 3 -45.39 14.67 41.67
CA ARG A 3 -44.79 13.47 41.06
C ARG A 3 -43.61 13.87 40.18
N LYS A 4 -42.40 13.52 40.59
CA LYS A 4 -41.17 13.60 39.78
C LYS A 4 -41.23 12.52 38.70
N ILE A 5 -41.14 12.93 37.43
CA ILE A 5 -40.92 12.05 36.29
C ILE A 5 -39.40 11.90 36.13
N ILE A 6 -38.90 10.68 36.34
CA ILE A 6 -37.49 10.33 36.12
C ILE A 6 -37.35 9.95 34.64
N PHE A 7 -36.65 10.79 33.88
CA PHE A 7 -36.18 10.44 32.53
C PHE A 7 -34.94 9.53 32.68
N ILE A 8 -35.10 8.24 32.39
CA ILE A 8 -33.97 7.30 32.28
C ILE A 8 -33.40 7.46 30.87
N LEU A 9 -32.22 8.08 30.78
CA LEU A 9 -31.43 8.14 29.56
C LEU A 9 -30.85 6.75 29.28
N PHE A 10 -31.38 6.03 28.29
CA PHE A 10 -30.74 4.82 27.78
C PHE A 10 -29.50 5.22 26.97
N ILE A 11 -28.34 5.21 27.62
CA ILE A 11 -27.04 5.19 26.92
C ILE A 11 -26.89 3.78 26.34
N GLY A 12 -27.23 3.63 25.07
CA GLY A 12 -26.91 2.43 24.32
C GLY A 12 -25.40 2.33 24.15
N LEU A 13 -24.75 1.54 25.00
CA LEU A 13 -23.43 0.99 24.70
C LEU A 13 -23.58 0.09 23.48
N GLN A 14 -23.27 0.61 22.29
CA GLN A 14 -22.92 -0.24 21.16
C GLN A 14 -21.60 -0.94 21.50
N LEU A 15 -21.70 -2.08 22.18
CA LEU A 15 -20.66 -3.09 22.19
C LEU A 15 -20.52 -3.55 20.73
N GLY A 16 -19.61 -2.91 20.00
CA GLY A 16 -19.14 -3.42 18.73
C GLY A 16 -18.75 -4.88 18.95
N ARG A 17 -19.33 -5.79 18.17
CA ARG A 17 -18.84 -7.16 18.09
C ARG A 17 -17.42 -7.06 17.56
N VAL A 18 -16.43 -7.03 18.45
CA VAL A 18 -15.05 -7.36 18.09
C VAL A 18 -15.13 -8.79 17.61
N SER A 19 -15.18 -8.98 16.29
CA SER A 19 -14.95 -10.30 15.70
C SER A 19 -13.68 -10.82 16.34
N ALA A 20 -13.75 -11.96 17.04
CA ALA A 20 -12.60 -12.55 17.70
C ALA A 20 -11.46 -12.61 16.69
N GLN A 21 -10.45 -11.76 16.88
CA GLN A 21 -9.35 -11.62 15.95
C GLN A 21 -8.69 -12.99 15.84
N THR A 22 -8.68 -13.57 14.63
CA THR A 22 -8.00 -14.84 14.41
C THR A 22 -6.52 -14.63 14.74
N LYS A 23 -5.99 -15.43 15.66
CA LYS A 23 -4.57 -15.39 16.03
C LYS A 23 -3.71 -15.44 14.76
N THR A 24 -2.66 -14.61 14.72
CA THR A 24 -1.70 -14.61 13.61
C THR A 24 -0.93 -15.94 13.55
N PRO A 25 -0.37 -16.33 12.38
CA PRO A 25 0.31 -17.61 12.23
C PRO A 25 1.46 -17.85 13.24
N ASP A 26 2.20 -16.82 13.61
CA ASP A 26 3.24 -16.90 14.65
C ASP A 26 2.65 -17.21 16.03
N ALA A 27 1.50 -16.62 16.37
CA ALA A 27 0.79 -16.89 17.61
C ALA A 27 0.07 -18.25 17.62
N LEU A 28 -0.34 -18.76 16.45
CA LEU A 28 -0.97 -20.08 16.31
C LEU A 28 0.04 -21.23 16.39
N TYR A 29 1.17 -21.10 15.72
CA TYR A 29 2.11 -22.21 15.53
C TYR A 29 3.41 -22.06 16.33
N GLY A 30 3.64 -20.94 17.02
CA GLY A 30 4.76 -20.77 17.95
C GLY A 30 6.11 -21.24 17.40
N GLN A 31 6.73 -22.22 18.07
CA GLN A 31 8.03 -22.75 17.66
C GLN A 31 8.01 -23.42 16.27
N LEU A 32 6.91 -24.04 15.85
CA LEU A 32 6.78 -24.59 14.50
C LEU A 32 6.92 -23.48 13.45
N PHE A 33 6.28 -22.33 13.67
CA PHE A 33 6.42 -21.18 12.77
C PHE A 33 7.87 -20.69 12.69
N ILE A 34 8.54 -20.52 13.85
CA ILE A 34 9.93 -20.07 13.89
C ILE A 34 10.84 -21.05 13.14
N ASP A 35 10.70 -22.35 13.41
CA ASP A 35 11.52 -23.38 12.79
C ASP A 35 11.31 -23.43 11.27
N VAL A 36 10.05 -23.38 10.80
CA VAL A 36 9.71 -23.37 9.37
C VAL A 36 10.32 -22.17 8.65
N GLN A 37 10.19 -20.97 9.22
CA GLN A 37 10.71 -19.74 8.61
C GLN A 37 12.25 -19.71 8.63
N MET A 38 12.88 -19.96 9.78
CA MET A 38 14.32 -19.82 9.91
C MET A 38 15.11 -20.88 9.11
N GLN A 39 14.56 -22.09 8.99
CA GLN A 39 15.17 -23.19 8.24
C GLN A 39 14.92 -23.13 6.72
N ASN A 40 14.17 -22.13 6.21
CA ASN A 40 13.75 -22.07 4.80
C ASN A 40 13.09 -23.37 4.33
N VAL A 41 12.18 -23.93 5.15
CA VAL A 41 11.45 -25.16 4.80
C VAL A 41 10.66 -24.96 3.50
N LEU A 42 10.13 -23.75 3.30
CA LEU A 42 9.52 -23.27 2.07
C LEU A 42 10.39 -22.17 1.45
N LYS A 43 10.29 -22.00 0.12
CA LYS A 43 11.15 -21.09 -0.65
C LYS A 43 10.93 -19.61 -0.33
N ASP A 44 9.71 -19.23 0.02
CA ASP A 44 9.29 -17.86 0.37
C ASP A 44 8.57 -17.92 1.72
N GLY A 45 8.99 -17.06 2.66
CA GLY A 45 8.44 -16.98 4.02
C GLY A 45 6.93 -16.70 4.05
N LYS A 46 6.40 -16.01 3.03
CA LYS A 46 4.96 -15.76 2.89
C LYS A 46 4.16 -17.03 2.60
N THR A 47 4.81 -18.08 2.08
CA THR A 47 4.11 -19.34 1.76
C THR A 47 3.52 -19.98 3.02
N PHE A 48 4.27 -20.00 4.13
CA PHE A 48 3.82 -20.67 5.35
C PHE A 48 2.69 -19.92 6.05
N VAL A 49 2.76 -18.59 6.10
CA VAL A 49 1.71 -17.77 6.74
C VAL A 49 0.39 -17.76 5.97
N ASP A 50 0.42 -18.20 4.71
CA ASP A 50 -0.75 -18.36 3.85
C ASP A 50 -1.30 -19.80 3.83
N CYS A 51 -0.63 -20.74 4.50
CA CYS A 51 -1.09 -22.12 4.57
C CYS A 51 -2.37 -22.25 5.40
N ILE A 52 -3.23 -23.19 5.01
CA ILE A 52 -4.44 -23.55 5.77
C ILE A 52 -4.14 -24.83 6.55
N PRO A 53 -4.38 -24.87 7.88
CA PRO A 53 -4.15 -26.08 8.65
C PRO A 53 -5.21 -27.14 8.29
N LYS A 54 -4.77 -28.39 8.05
CA LYS A 54 -5.67 -29.53 7.73
C LYS A 54 -6.45 -30.05 8.94
N ARG A 55 -6.03 -29.67 10.15
CA ARG A 55 -6.61 -30.07 11.44
C ARG A 55 -6.37 -28.97 12.48
N ASP A 56 -6.86 -29.17 13.70
CA ASP A 56 -6.72 -28.21 14.80
C ASP A 56 -5.25 -27.73 15.00
N PRO A 57 -4.98 -26.41 14.95
CA PRO A 57 -3.63 -25.85 15.12
C PRO A 57 -2.92 -26.25 16.42
N ALA A 58 -3.65 -26.35 17.53
CA ALA A 58 -3.05 -26.71 18.81
C ALA A 58 -2.56 -28.15 18.79
N ARG A 59 -3.30 -29.08 18.16
CA ARG A 59 -2.86 -30.47 17.96
C ARG A 59 -1.65 -30.57 17.03
N ILE A 60 -1.61 -29.78 15.96
CA ILE A 60 -0.45 -29.72 15.05
C ILE A 60 0.80 -29.30 15.84
N LEU A 61 0.69 -28.24 16.64
CA LEU A 61 1.81 -27.75 17.45
C LEU A 61 2.24 -28.76 18.52
N GLU A 62 1.29 -29.40 19.21
CA GLU A 62 1.58 -30.43 20.20
C GLU A 62 2.38 -31.59 19.60
N ASP A 63 1.95 -32.13 18.45
CA ASP A 63 2.64 -33.23 17.77
C ASP A 63 4.04 -32.82 17.29
N TYR A 64 4.18 -31.60 16.76
CA TYR A 64 5.49 -31.07 16.38
C TYR A 64 6.44 -30.99 17.58
N MET A 65 5.96 -30.51 18.72
CA MET A 65 6.75 -30.40 19.94
C MET A 65 7.12 -31.77 20.52
N LYS A 66 6.25 -32.77 20.43
CA LYS A 66 6.56 -34.17 20.80
C LYS A 66 7.68 -34.73 19.93
N LEU A 67 7.61 -34.55 18.61
CA LEU A 67 8.67 -34.99 17.69
C LEU A 67 10.02 -34.33 17.99
N LYS A 68 10.00 -33.03 18.29
CA LYS A 68 11.20 -32.26 18.66
C LYS A 68 11.78 -32.73 20.01
N ALA A 69 10.93 -32.94 21.02
CA ALA A 69 11.34 -33.40 22.35
C ALA A 69 11.91 -34.82 22.33
N ALA A 70 11.33 -35.72 21.52
CA ALA A 70 11.81 -37.08 21.34
C ALA A 70 13.16 -37.17 20.59
N LYS A 71 13.71 -36.04 20.11
CA LYS A 71 14.92 -35.97 19.27
C LYS A 71 14.88 -36.92 18.06
N THR A 72 13.67 -37.23 17.59
CA THR A 72 13.47 -38.10 16.43
C THR A 72 13.97 -37.36 15.19
N LYS A 73 14.72 -38.02 14.31
CA LYS A 73 15.04 -37.43 13.00
C LYS A 73 13.76 -37.41 12.16
N PHE A 74 13.22 -36.22 11.90
CA PHE A 74 12.07 -36.04 11.01
C PHE A 74 12.31 -34.87 10.05
N SER A 75 11.59 -34.86 8.94
CA SER A 75 11.63 -33.76 7.97
C SER A 75 10.56 -32.74 8.32
N THR A 76 10.96 -31.52 8.70
CA THR A 76 10.03 -30.39 8.90
C THR A 76 9.20 -30.13 7.64
N LYS A 77 9.78 -30.33 6.44
CA LYS A 77 9.07 -30.17 5.17
C LYS A 77 7.97 -31.21 4.99
N ALA A 78 8.25 -32.48 5.31
CA ALA A 78 7.23 -33.53 5.27
C ALA A 78 6.13 -33.23 6.28
N PHE A 79 6.50 -32.86 7.51
CA PHE A 79 5.54 -32.46 8.55
C PHE A 79 4.62 -31.32 8.09
N VAL A 80 5.17 -30.28 7.45
CA VAL A 80 4.39 -29.18 6.89
C VAL A 80 3.43 -29.69 5.80
N ASN A 81 3.92 -30.46 4.83
CA ASN A 81 3.08 -30.99 3.76
C ASN A 81 1.94 -31.89 4.27
N ASP A 82 2.18 -32.65 5.34
CA ASP A 82 1.19 -33.55 5.93
C ASP A 82 0.11 -32.80 6.70
N ASN A 83 0.44 -31.66 7.31
CA ASN A 83 -0.43 -30.93 8.23
C ASN A 83 -1.07 -29.67 7.65
N PHE A 84 -0.59 -29.19 6.50
CA PHE A 84 -1.04 -27.93 5.90
C PHE A 84 -1.42 -28.11 4.44
N ILE A 85 -2.41 -27.34 4.01
CA ILE A 85 -2.71 -27.10 2.60
C ILE A 85 -1.87 -25.89 2.18
N LEU A 86 -0.90 -26.14 1.30
CA LEU A 86 -0.11 -25.07 0.73
C LEU A 86 -0.98 -24.24 -0.21
N PRO A 87 -0.80 -22.92 -0.21
CA PRO A 87 -1.60 -22.05 -1.06
C PRO A 87 -1.23 -22.25 -2.53
N ASP A 88 -2.24 -22.25 -3.40
CA ASP A 88 -2.03 -22.47 -4.83
C ASP A 88 -1.11 -21.38 -5.42
N THR A 89 -0.22 -21.81 -6.31
CA THR A 89 0.73 -20.96 -7.03
C THR A 89 0.44 -20.93 -8.54
N ASN A 90 -0.51 -21.74 -9.01
CA ASN A 90 -0.88 -21.85 -10.41
C ASN A 90 -1.91 -20.80 -10.80
N THR A 91 -1.50 -19.52 -10.88
CA THR A 91 -2.24 -18.54 -11.68
C THR A 91 -1.69 -18.57 -13.10
N THR A 92 -1.82 -19.71 -13.79
CA THR A 92 -1.40 -19.83 -15.19
C THR A 92 -2.44 -19.18 -16.08
N VAL A 93 -2.16 -17.95 -16.49
CA VAL A 93 -2.83 -17.33 -17.63
C VAL A 93 -2.16 -17.90 -18.87
N VAL A 94 -2.94 -18.55 -19.73
CA VAL A 94 -2.45 -19.06 -21.00
C VAL A 94 -2.04 -17.87 -21.85
N ILE A 95 -0.72 -17.70 -22.05
CA ILE A 95 -0.18 -16.66 -22.92
C ILE A 95 -0.47 -17.09 -24.36
N GLN A 96 -1.36 -16.37 -25.02
CA GLN A 96 -1.57 -16.54 -26.46
C GLN A 96 -0.48 -15.78 -27.21
N ALA A 97 0.20 -16.46 -28.15
CA ALA A 97 1.22 -15.83 -28.98
C ALA A 97 0.60 -14.69 -29.80
N ASN A 98 1.31 -13.56 -29.89
CA ASN A 98 0.92 -12.37 -30.66
C ASN A 98 -0.39 -11.69 -30.23
N GLN A 99 -0.89 -11.95 -29.02
CA GLN A 99 -2.04 -11.24 -28.49
C GLN A 99 -1.70 -9.76 -28.22
N PRO A 100 -2.56 -8.79 -28.59
CA PRO A 100 -2.41 -7.40 -28.18
C PRO A 100 -2.39 -7.25 -26.65
N VAL A 101 -1.51 -6.39 -26.12
CA VAL A 101 -1.37 -6.21 -24.67
C VAL A 101 -2.67 -5.74 -23.98
N THR A 102 -3.52 -5.01 -24.70
CA THR A 102 -4.83 -4.56 -24.21
C THR A 102 -5.79 -5.72 -24.00
N GLU A 103 -5.86 -6.66 -24.94
CA GLU A 103 -6.66 -7.88 -24.81
C GLU A 103 -6.15 -8.77 -23.68
N HIS A 104 -4.82 -8.89 -23.57
CA HIS A 104 -4.19 -9.61 -22.47
C HIS A 104 -4.58 -9.01 -21.12
N ILE A 105 -4.49 -7.68 -20.94
CA ILE A 105 -4.90 -7.00 -19.71
C ILE A 105 -6.37 -7.27 -19.38
N ASN A 106 -7.25 -7.21 -20.38
CA ASN A 106 -8.68 -7.47 -20.16
C ASN A 106 -8.94 -8.90 -19.68
N GLN A 107 -8.24 -9.90 -20.23
CA GLN A 107 -8.32 -11.28 -19.78
C GLN A 107 -7.70 -11.48 -18.39
N LEU A 108 -6.65 -10.72 -18.07
CA LEU A 108 -6.01 -10.79 -16.75
C LEU A 108 -6.94 -10.37 -15.61
N TRP A 109 -7.93 -9.51 -15.85
CA TRP A 109 -8.89 -9.14 -14.79
C TRP A 109 -9.62 -10.35 -14.23
N GLU A 110 -10.05 -11.28 -15.08
CA GLU A 110 -10.67 -12.53 -14.62
C GLU A 110 -9.68 -13.44 -13.88
N ALA A 111 -8.45 -13.56 -14.37
CA ALA A 111 -7.43 -14.39 -13.71
C ALA A 111 -6.99 -13.84 -12.33
N LEU A 112 -6.99 -12.52 -12.19
CA LEU A 112 -6.67 -11.83 -10.94
C LEU A 112 -7.89 -11.67 -10.03
N ARG A 113 -9.10 -12.00 -10.51
CA ARG A 113 -10.32 -11.98 -9.71
C ARG A 113 -10.26 -13.06 -8.63
N ARG A 114 -10.66 -12.70 -7.42
CA ARG A 114 -10.91 -13.61 -6.31
C ARG A 114 -12.36 -13.47 -5.90
N LYS A 115 -13.00 -14.60 -5.66
CA LYS A 115 -14.34 -14.65 -5.10
C LYS A 115 -14.25 -14.43 -3.59
N PRO A 116 -15.32 -13.92 -2.95
CA PRO A 116 -15.48 -14.02 -1.50
C PRO A 116 -15.13 -15.42 -1.05
N ALA A 117 -14.12 -15.55 -0.19
CA ALA A 117 -13.78 -16.85 0.38
C ALA A 117 -14.93 -17.27 1.32
N GLU A 118 -15.26 -18.55 1.33
CA GLU A 118 -15.96 -19.11 2.48
C GLU A 118 -15.08 -18.92 3.72
N LYS A 119 -15.68 -18.74 4.90
CA LYS A 119 -14.93 -18.55 6.13
C LYS A 119 -14.11 -19.81 6.45
N ILE A 120 -12.82 -19.79 6.13
CA ILE A 120 -11.90 -20.90 6.42
C ILE A 120 -11.34 -20.72 7.83
N ALA A 121 -11.73 -21.61 8.75
CA ALA A 121 -11.25 -21.58 10.13
C ALA A 121 -9.71 -21.59 10.19
N ASN A 122 -9.14 -20.71 11.01
CA ASN A 122 -7.69 -20.56 11.21
C ASN A 122 -6.89 -20.18 9.94
N SER A 123 -7.56 -19.74 8.87
CA SER A 123 -6.89 -19.08 7.75
C SER A 123 -6.39 -17.70 8.18
N SER A 124 -5.25 -17.28 7.65
CA SER A 124 -4.80 -15.89 7.77
C SER A 124 -5.59 -14.95 6.85
N LEU A 125 -6.24 -15.44 5.79
CA LEU A 125 -7.04 -14.62 4.88
C LEU A 125 -8.32 -14.16 5.60
N LEU A 126 -8.56 -12.85 5.56
CA LEU A 126 -9.76 -12.22 6.12
C LEU A 126 -10.87 -12.24 5.07
N ASP A 127 -12.08 -12.54 5.53
CA ASP A 127 -13.27 -12.61 4.67
C ASP A 127 -13.62 -11.22 4.11
N LEU A 128 -14.12 -11.20 2.88
CA LEU A 128 -14.61 -10.00 2.21
C LEU A 128 -15.98 -10.27 1.59
N PRO A 129 -16.94 -9.32 1.67
CA PRO A 129 -18.32 -9.54 1.23
C PRO A 129 -18.50 -9.58 -0.29
N SER A 130 -17.53 -9.14 -1.09
CA SER A 130 -17.66 -9.03 -2.55
C SER A 130 -16.40 -9.49 -3.28
N PRO A 131 -16.48 -9.88 -4.57
CA PRO A 131 -15.29 -10.19 -5.37
C PRO A 131 -14.31 -9.02 -5.46
N TYR A 132 -13.03 -9.34 -5.61
CA TYR A 132 -11.96 -8.35 -5.70
C TYR A 132 -10.85 -8.78 -6.65
N ILE A 133 -10.03 -7.83 -7.08
CA ILE A 133 -8.82 -8.09 -7.89
C ILE A 133 -7.60 -8.10 -6.96
N VAL A 134 -6.72 -9.09 -7.13
CA VAL A 134 -5.41 -9.13 -6.45
C VAL A 134 -4.28 -8.65 -7.37
N PRO A 135 -3.12 -8.25 -6.84
CA PRO A 135 -2.02 -7.78 -7.70
C PRO A 135 -1.47 -8.86 -8.64
N GLY A 136 -1.26 -10.10 -8.15
CA GLY A 136 -0.71 -11.21 -8.93
C GLY A 136 0.49 -11.91 -8.27
N GLY A 137 0.79 -13.13 -8.69
CA GLY A 137 1.89 -13.94 -8.14
C GLY A 137 1.69 -14.31 -6.67
N ARG A 138 2.67 -14.01 -5.81
CA ARG A 138 2.63 -14.25 -4.35
C ARG A 138 1.57 -13.40 -3.62
N PHE A 139 1.13 -12.32 -4.23
CA PHE A 139 0.14 -11.39 -3.69
C PHE A 139 -1.27 -11.90 -4.03
N ARG A 140 -1.82 -12.71 -3.11
CA ARG A 140 -3.05 -13.49 -3.29
C ARG A 140 -4.23 -12.95 -2.50
N GLU A 141 -4.06 -11.76 -1.96
CA GLU A 141 -5.00 -11.00 -1.16
C GLU A 141 -5.16 -9.62 -1.80
N VAL A 142 -6.24 -8.91 -1.48
CA VAL A 142 -6.36 -7.51 -1.92
C VAL A 142 -5.31 -6.68 -1.18
N TYR A 143 -4.66 -5.77 -1.89
CA TYR A 143 -3.77 -4.76 -1.32
C TYR A 143 -4.40 -3.38 -1.46
N TYR A 144 -4.24 -2.54 -0.45
CA TYR A 144 -5.00 -1.30 -0.34
C TYR A 144 -4.67 -0.33 -1.48
N TRP A 145 -3.46 0.24 -1.53
CA TRP A 145 -3.16 1.30 -2.51
C TRP A 145 -3.04 0.77 -3.95
N ASP A 146 -2.57 -0.47 -4.15
CA ASP A 146 -2.53 -1.18 -5.43
C ASP A 146 -3.90 -1.18 -6.13
N SER A 147 -4.95 -1.33 -5.33
CA SER A 147 -6.32 -1.40 -5.82
C SER A 147 -6.76 -0.11 -6.50
N TYR A 148 -6.31 1.06 -6.06
CA TYR A 148 -6.66 2.32 -6.72
C TYR A 148 -6.11 2.35 -8.15
N PHE A 149 -4.83 2.00 -8.32
CA PHE A 149 -4.21 1.99 -9.63
C PHE A 149 -4.76 0.89 -10.53
N THR A 150 -5.15 -0.25 -9.95
CA THR A 150 -5.88 -1.31 -10.64
C THR A 150 -7.25 -0.82 -11.12
N MET A 151 -8.00 -0.11 -10.27
CA MET A 151 -9.31 0.44 -10.60
C MET A 151 -9.27 1.44 -11.77
N LEU A 152 -8.17 2.15 -11.98
CA LEU A 152 -7.99 2.99 -13.17
C LEU A 152 -8.13 2.17 -14.46
N GLY A 153 -7.51 0.99 -14.52
CA GLY A 153 -7.64 0.09 -15.67
C GLY A 153 -9.00 -0.58 -15.75
N LEU A 154 -9.58 -0.97 -14.62
CA LEU A 154 -10.94 -1.50 -14.57
C LEU A 154 -11.93 -0.48 -15.16
N GLN A 155 -11.75 0.81 -14.87
CA GLN A 155 -12.60 1.87 -15.42
C GLN A 155 -12.45 1.97 -16.95
N VAL A 156 -11.23 1.83 -17.46
CA VAL A 156 -10.97 1.77 -18.90
C VAL A 156 -11.65 0.57 -19.55
N SER A 157 -11.65 -0.57 -18.85
CA SER A 157 -12.17 -1.85 -19.32
C SER A 157 -13.70 -1.99 -19.14
N GLY A 158 -14.36 -1.00 -18.51
CA GLY A 158 -15.81 -1.04 -18.25
C GLY A 158 -16.22 -1.89 -17.03
N GLU A 159 -15.27 -2.33 -16.21
CA GLU A 159 -15.45 -3.19 -15.02
C GLU A 159 -16.01 -2.41 -13.81
N ASN A 160 -17.06 -1.64 -14.02
CA ASN A 160 -17.63 -0.71 -13.05
C ASN A 160 -18.17 -1.41 -11.79
N GLU A 161 -18.77 -2.59 -11.93
CA GLU A 161 -19.25 -3.38 -10.81
C GLU A 161 -18.10 -3.88 -9.93
N THR A 162 -17.00 -4.32 -10.56
CA THR A 162 -15.78 -4.75 -9.86
C THR A 162 -15.19 -3.61 -9.03
N ILE A 163 -15.15 -2.38 -9.55
CA ILE A 163 -14.71 -1.19 -8.81
C ILE A 163 -15.60 -0.98 -7.58
N GLU A 164 -16.92 -1.01 -7.75
CA GLU A 164 -17.87 -0.82 -6.65
C GLU A 164 -17.73 -1.92 -5.58
N ASN A 165 -17.55 -3.18 -5.99
CA ASN A 165 -17.34 -4.32 -5.10
C ASN A 165 -16.06 -4.17 -4.27
N MET A 166 -14.96 -3.76 -4.88
CA MET A 166 -13.71 -3.51 -4.14
C MET A 166 -13.85 -2.35 -3.15
N ILE A 167 -14.57 -1.29 -3.51
CA ILE A 167 -14.85 -0.17 -2.58
C ILE A 167 -15.75 -0.61 -1.41
N LYS A 168 -16.77 -1.46 -1.66
CA LYS A 168 -17.57 -2.09 -0.60
C LYS A 168 -16.71 -2.93 0.35
N ASN A 169 -15.77 -3.69 -0.19
CA ASN A 169 -14.82 -4.48 0.61
C ASN A 169 -13.95 -3.59 1.50
N PHE A 170 -13.43 -2.47 0.98
CA PHE A 170 -12.64 -1.54 1.79
C PHE A 170 -13.46 -0.86 2.88
N ALA A 171 -14.69 -0.43 2.58
CA ALA A 171 -15.61 0.09 3.59
C ALA A 171 -15.92 -0.97 4.67
N TYR A 172 -16.10 -2.23 4.27
CA TYR A 172 -16.27 -3.36 5.19
C TYR A 172 -15.06 -3.57 6.09
N LEU A 173 -13.83 -3.53 5.55
CA LEU A 173 -12.60 -3.66 6.33
C LEU A 173 -12.47 -2.52 7.36
N ILE A 174 -12.80 -1.28 6.98
CA ILE A 174 -12.84 -0.15 7.92
C ILE A 174 -13.85 -0.41 9.04
N GLU A 175 -15.04 -0.93 8.71
CA GLU A 175 -16.07 -1.24 9.70
C GLU A 175 -15.61 -2.32 10.69
N GLN A 176 -14.98 -3.40 10.19
CA GLN A 176 -14.59 -4.53 11.02
C GLN A 176 -13.31 -4.28 11.83
N ASN A 177 -12.34 -3.57 11.25
CA ASN A 177 -10.98 -3.46 11.80
C ASN A 177 -10.60 -2.03 12.21
N GLY A 178 -11.51 -1.07 12.02
CA GLY A 178 -11.25 0.36 12.25
C GLY A 178 -10.42 1.05 11.17
N HIS A 179 -9.85 0.29 10.22
CA HIS A 179 -9.03 0.78 9.12
C HIS A 179 -8.95 -0.24 7.99
N ILE A 180 -8.39 0.17 6.84
CA ILE A 180 -8.03 -0.76 5.77
C ILE A 180 -6.64 -1.30 6.08
N PRO A 181 -6.46 -2.61 6.37
CA PRO A 181 -5.13 -3.18 6.56
C PRO A 181 -4.33 -3.18 5.24
N ASN A 182 -3.00 -3.34 5.33
CA ASN A 182 -2.10 -3.42 4.16
C ASN A 182 -2.66 -4.34 3.05
N GLY A 183 -3.10 -5.53 3.45
CA GLY A 183 -3.98 -6.38 2.66
C GLY A 183 -4.90 -7.19 3.57
N ASN A 184 -5.86 -7.95 3.01
CA ASN A 184 -6.85 -8.68 3.80
C ASN A 184 -6.29 -9.99 4.43
N ARG A 185 -5.18 -9.88 5.18
CA ARG A 185 -4.60 -10.96 5.98
C ARG A 185 -4.49 -10.54 7.43
N ASN A 186 -4.67 -11.45 8.38
CA ASN A 186 -4.65 -11.12 9.81
C ASN A 186 -3.29 -10.59 10.29
N TYR A 187 -2.18 -11.04 9.69
CA TYR A 187 -0.83 -10.53 9.96
C TYR A 187 -0.57 -9.12 9.39
N TYR A 188 -1.54 -8.56 8.65
CA TYR A 188 -1.55 -7.17 8.21
C TYR A 188 -2.43 -6.25 9.05
N LEU A 189 -3.21 -6.76 10.03
CA LEU A 189 -4.10 -5.94 10.86
C LEU A 189 -3.37 -4.91 11.75
N SER A 190 -2.04 -5.00 11.88
CA SER A 190 -1.25 -4.06 12.67
C SER A 190 -0.92 -2.75 11.93
N ARG A 191 -1.18 -2.67 10.62
CA ARG A 191 -0.84 -1.52 9.77
C ARG A 191 -1.77 -1.39 8.56
N SER A 192 -1.87 -0.17 8.06
CA SER A 192 -2.58 0.15 6.82
C SER A 192 -1.65 0.08 5.59
N GLN A 193 -1.92 0.95 4.62
CA GLN A 193 -1.12 1.30 3.45
C GLN A 193 -1.42 2.77 3.07
N PRO A 194 -0.79 3.38 2.06
CA PRO A 194 -1.10 4.75 1.66
C PRO A 194 -2.61 4.98 1.43
N PRO A 195 -3.23 6.03 2.04
CA PRO A 195 -4.70 6.13 2.09
C PRO A 195 -5.35 6.65 0.81
N PHE A 196 -5.56 5.74 -0.15
CA PHE A 196 -6.16 6.04 -1.46
C PHE A 196 -7.68 5.89 -1.53
N PHE A 197 -8.37 5.47 -0.46
CA PHE A 197 -9.81 5.22 -0.46
C PHE A 197 -10.62 6.47 -0.85
N SER A 198 -10.23 7.67 -0.40
CA SER A 198 -10.83 8.92 -0.86
C SER A 198 -10.74 9.14 -2.38
N LEU A 199 -9.62 8.75 -3.01
CA LEU A 199 -9.47 8.78 -4.47
C LEU A 199 -10.30 7.69 -5.16
N MET A 200 -10.42 6.50 -4.55
CA MET A 200 -11.30 5.44 -5.05
C MET A 200 -12.78 5.88 -5.06
N ILE A 201 -13.24 6.57 -4.01
CA ILE A 201 -14.58 7.17 -3.98
C ILE A 201 -14.73 8.23 -5.07
N GLY A 202 -13.71 9.05 -5.29
CA GLY A 202 -13.67 10.01 -6.40
C GLY A 202 -13.83 9.33 -7.77
N LEU A 203 -13.15 8.21 -7.99
CA LEU A 203 -13.27 7.40 -9.21
C LEU A 203 -14.68 6.81 -9.37
N LEU A 204 -15.25 6.24 -8.30
CA LEU A 204 -16.61 5.71 -8.32
C LEU A 204 -17.66 6.80 -8.56
N ALA A 205 -17.44 8.02 -8.04
CA ALA A 205 -18.33 9.15 -8.27
C ALA A 205 -18.37 9.59 -9.74
N GLN A 206 -17.31 9.36 -10.53
CA GLN A 206 -17.34 9.58 -11.98
C GLN A 206 -18.26 8.58 -12.70
N ILE A 207 -18.48 7.40 -12.10
CA ILE A 207 -19.28 6.32 -12.66
C ILE A 207 -20.75 6.41 -12.19
N LYS A 208 -20.96 6.67 -10.89
CA LYS A 208 -22.27 6.59 -10.21
C LYS A 208 -22.80 7.95 -9.76
N GLY A 209 -22.09 9.04 -10.04
CA GLY A 209 -22.41 10.38 -9.58
C GLY A 209 -22.12 10.61 -8.09
N ASN A 210 -22.52 11.80 -7.61
CA ASN A 210 -22.18 12.27 -6.27
C ASN A 210 -22.74 11.41 -5.11
N LYS A 211 -23.69 10.50 -5.37
CA LYS A 211 -24.23 9.57 -4.36
C LYS A 211 -23.14 8.68 -3.74
N ALA A 212 -22.05 8.40 -4.46
CA ALA A 212 -20.91 7.66 -3.93
C ALA A 212 -20.32 8.32 -2.68
N TYR A 213 -20.18 9.65 -2.67
CA TYR A 213 -19.66 10.40 -1.52
C TYR A 213 -20.53 10.24 -0.28
N SER A 214 -21.85 10.42 -0.44
CA SER A 214 -22.78 10.28 0.69
C SER A 214 -22.86 8.83 1.19
N THR A 215 -22.77 7.85 0.29
CA THR A 215 -22.82 6.41 0.63
C THR A 215 -21.64 5.98 1.49
N TYR A 216 -20.44 6.48 1.18
CA TYR A 216 -19.20 6.07 1.84
C TYR A 216 -18.65 7.08 2.84
N LEU A 217 -19.37 8.18 3.11
CA LEU A 217 -18.96 9.16 4.14
C LEU A 217 -18.62 8.51 5.49
N PRO A 218 -19.45 7.60 6.06
CA PRO A 218 -19.11 7.00 7.35
C PRO A 218 -17.76 6.25 7.35
N ALA A 219 -17.43 5.57 6.24
CA ALA A 219 -16.16 4.89 6.09
C ALA A 219 -14.98 5.87 5.95
N LEU A 220 -15.15 6.96 5.19
CA LEU A 220 -14.15 8.03 5.07
C LEU A 220 -13.85 8.69 6.42
N GLU A 221 -14.86 8.92 7.25
CA GLU A 221 -14.68 9.49 8.59
C GLU A 221 -13.92 8.54 9.52
N LYS A 222 -14.26 7.25 9.51
CA LYS A 222 -13.56 6.23 10.29
C LYS A 222 -12.10 6.09 9.87
N GLU A 223 -11.83 6.10 8.56
CA GLU A 223 -10.45 6.08 8.07
C GLU A 223 -9.68 7.34 8.49
N TYR A 224 -10.28 8.52 8.36
CA TYR A 224 -9.64 9.75 8.83
C TYR A 224 -9.37 9.71 10.33
N ALA A 225 -10.31 9.21 11.13
CA ALA A 225 -10.14 9.02 12.57
C ALA A 225 -8.99 8.04 12.90
N TYR A 226 -8.76 6.99 12.09
CA TYR A 226 -7.60 6.10 12.24
C TYR A 226 -6.29 6.85 12.03
N TRP A 227 -6.16 7.59 10.92
CA TRP A 227 -4.94 8.36 10.65
C TRP A 227 -4.71 9.47 11.67
N MET A 228 -5.78 10.03 12.23
CA MET A 228 -5.69 11.08 13.24
C MET A 228 -5.58 10.56 14.69
N ASP A 229 -5.32 9.26 14.88
CA ASP A 229 -5.20 8.60 16.19
C ASP A 229 -6.44 8.81 17.10
N GLN A 230 -7.62 8.97 16.50
CA GLN A 230 -8.89 9.21 17.20
C GLN A 230 -9.68 7.92 17.44
N SER A 231 -9.55 6.93 16.56
CA SER A 231 -10.23 5.62 16.69
C SER A 231 -9.34 4.54 17.30
N ALA A 232 -8.01 4.72 17.29
CA ALA A 232 -7.03 3.79 17.85
C ALA A 232 -5.75 4.54 18.27
N ALA A 233 -4.99 3.97 19.21
CA ALA A 233 -3.70 4.52 19.66
C ALA A 233 -2.55 4.20 18.68
N THR A 234 -2.69 4.63 17.43
CA THR A 234 -1.81 4.23 16.32
C THR A 234 -0.51 5.03 16.19
N LYS A 235 -0.39 6.20 16.83
CA LYS A 235 0.81 7.08 16.77
C LYS A 235 1.20 7.54 15.36
N HIS A 236 0.22 7.64 14.45
CA HIS A 236 0.40 8.25 13.15
C HIS A 236 0.57 9.77 13.26
N VAL A 237 -0.08 10.41 14.22
CA VAL A 237 -0.04 11.88 14.38
C VAL A 237 1.29 12.31 14.98
N VAL A 238 1.90 13.29 14.34
CA VAL A 238 3.14 13.96 14.78
C VAL A 238 2.84 15.44 15.01
N ILE A 239 3.18 15.93 16.21
CA ILE A 239 3.14 17.35 16.53
C ILE A 239 4.46 17.98 16.07
N MET A 240 4.36 18.88 15.11
CA MET A 240 5.50 19.60 14.55
C MET A 240 5.96 20.73 15.48
N PRO A 241 7.16 21.30 15.30
CA PRO A 241 7.70 22.34 16.19
C PRO A 241 6.81 23.58 16.39
N ASP A 242 5.94 23.91 15.43
CA ASP A 242 4.98 25.02 15.51
C ASP A 242 3.59 24.60 16.02
N GLY A 243 3.45 23.37 16.52
CA GLY A 243 2.19 22.81 17.00
C GLY A 243 1.25 22.30 15.90
N SER A 244 1.62 22.44 14.62
CA SER A 244 0.84 21.83 13.53
C SER A 244 0.88 20.30 13.62
N LYS A 245 -0.16 19.65 13.08
CA LYS A 245 -0.27 18.19 13.05
C LYS A 245 0.00 17.70 11.63
N LEU A 246 0.96 16.80 11.50
CA LEU A 246 1.22 16.01 10.30
C LEU A 246 1.17 14.53 10.67
N ASN A 247 1.29 13.66 9.67
CA ASN A 247 1.20 12.21 9.88
C ASN A 247 2.47 11.50 9.39
N ARG A 248 2.78 10.37 10.01
CA ARG A 248 3.79 9.40 9.59
C ARG A 248 3.18 8.01 9.44
N TYR A 249 3.89 7.11 8.76
CA TYR A 249 3.60 5.68 8.82
C TYR A 249 4.09 5.10 10.15
N TYR A 250 3.29 4.23 10.76
CA TYR A 250 3.55 3.62 12.06
C TYR A 250 2.76 2.31 12.23
N ASP A 251 3.42 1.15 12.09
CA ASP A 251 2.81 -0.14 12.43
C ASP A 251 2.67 -0.29 13.95
N GLN A 252 1.62 -0.95 14.45
CA GLN A 252 1.34 -1.15 15.88
C GLN A 252 2.18 -2.24 16.58
N LEU A 253 2.96 -3.04 15.85
CA LEU A 253 3.87 -4.06 16.37
C LEU A 253 5.35 -3.68 16.19
N ASN A 254 6.19 -4.14 17.11
CA ASN A 254 7.66 -4.05 17.03
C ASN A 254 8.28 -5.46 17.10
N THR A 255 7.82 -6.35 16.23
CA THR A 255 8.28 -7.73 16.11
C THR A 255 8.62 -8.02 14.65
N PRO A 256 9.38 -9.07 14.31
CA PRO A 256 9.59 -9.46 12.90
C PRO A 256 8.25 -9.68 12.17
N ARG A 257 8.14 -9.24 10.91
CA ARG A 257 6.99 -9.49 10.03
C ARG A 257 6.77 -10.98 9.84
N GLN A 258 5.52 -11.43 9.90
CA GLN A 258 5.21 -12.85 9.79
C GLN A 258 5.57 -13.38 8.39
N GLU A 259 5.29 -12.60 7.35
CA GLU A 259 5.51 -12.92 5.94
C GLU A 259 6.96 -12.82 5.47
N SER A 260 7.83 -12.18 6.26
CA SER A 260 9.27 -11.97 6.00
C SER A 260 10.10 -12.17 7.27
N TYR A 261 9.74 -13.18 8.06
CA TYR A 261 10.20 -13.33 9.45
C TYR A 261 11.73 -13.49 9.54
N LYS A 262 12.29 -14.33 8.68
CA LYS A 262 13.73 -14.60 8.68
C LYS A 262 14.52 -13.37 8.30
N GLU A 263 14.09 -12.69 7.24
CA GLU A 263 14.69 -11.47 6.72
C GLU A 263 14.77 -10.41 7.83
N ASP A 264 13.64 -10.18 8.50
CA ASP A 264 13.54 -9.22 9.60
C ASP A 264 14.44 -9.62 10.78
N VAL A 265 14.41 -10.89 11.23
CA VAL A 265 15.28 -11.37 12.32
C VAL A 265 16.77 -11.18 11.99
N LEU A 266 17.18 -11.43 10.75
CA LEU A 266 18.58 -11.26 10.33
C LEU A 266 19.01 -9.78 10.31
N ILE A 267 18.09 -8.87 9.98
CA ILE A 267 18.34 -7.42 10.08
C ILE A 267 18.35 -6.98 11.55
N GLY A 268 17.40 -7.46 12.35
CA GLY A 268 17.32 -7.20 13.79
C GLY A 268 18.62 -7.54 14.52
N LYS A 269 19.20 -8.71 14.24
CA LYS A 269 20.51 -9.11 14.78
C LYS A 269 21.65 -8.09 14.52
N GLN A 270 21.56 -7.31 13.46
CA GLN A 270 22.58 -6.31 13.09
C GLN A 270 22.27 -4.91 13.63
N ALA A 271 21.00 -4.60 13.89
CA ALA A 271 20.51 -3.24 14.08
C ALA A 271 19.93 -2.98 15.47
N GLU A 272 19.29 -3.98 16.09
CA GLU A 272 18.42 -3.82 17.27
C GLU A 272 19.15 -3.20 18.46
N ALA A 273 20.42 -3.57 18.68
CA ALA A 273 21.25 -3.00 19.74
C ALA A 273 21.44 -1.46 19.62
N LYS A 274 21.35 -0.91 18.41
CA LYS A 274 21.46 0.54 18.13
C LYS A 274 20.10 1.20 17.85
N ASN A 275 19.14 0.43 17.34
CA ASN A 275 17.78 0.86 17.08
C ASN A 275 16.78 -0.19 17.60
N PRO A 276 16.32 -0.07 18.86
CA PRO A 276 15.31 -0.97 19.43
C PRO A 276 13.97 -0.97 18.69
N GLU A 277 13.71 0.04 17.85
CA GLU A 277 12.51 0.16 17.01
C GLU A 277 12.72 -0.38 15.58
N VAL A 278 13.81 -1.13 15.31
CA VAL A 278 14.10 -1.57 13.93
C VAL A 278 12.97 -2.38 13.31
N TYR A 279 12.31 -3.28 14.05
CA TYR A 279 11.19 -4.05 13.50
C TYR A 279 9.97 -3.17 13.23
N ARG A 280 9.69 -2.21 14.11
CA ARG A 280 8.69 -1.16 13.90
C ARG A 280 8.97 -0.37 12.63
N ASP A 281 10.21 0.07 12.43
CA ASP A 281 10.61 0.86 11.26
C ASP A 281 10.49 0.04 9.97
N ILE A 282 10.85 -1.24 10.00
CA ILE A 282 10.64 -2.20 8.90
C ILE A 282 9.15 -2.34 8.57
N ARG A 283 8.32 -2.63 9.57
CA ARG A 283 6.87 -2.77 9.39
C ARG A 283 6.21 -1.48 8.89
N SER A 284 6.65 -0.33 9.41
CA SER A 284 6.14 0.99 8.99
C SER A 284 6.58 1.33 7.56
N ALA A 285 7.73 0.83 7.09
CA ALA A 285 8.07 0.94 5.67
C ALA A 285 7.15 0.08 4.80
N ALA A 286 6.72 -1.10 5.27
CA ALA A 286 5.68 -1.86 4.57
C ALA A 286 4.32 -1.14 4.58
N GLU A 287 3.95 -0.44 5.66
CA GLU A 287 2.78 0.45 5.67
C GLU A 287 2.91 1.61 4.68
N SER A 288 4.13 2.11 4.44
CA SER A 288 4.33 3.16 3.44
C SER A 288 4.11 2.69 2.01
N GLY A 289 4.07 1.38 1.77
CA GLY A 289 4.11 0.77 0.43
C GLY A 289 5.50 0.80 -0.22
N TRP A 290 6.52 1.39 0.41
CA TRP A 290 7.89 1.51 -0.09
C TRP A 290 8.88 0.66 0.71
N ASP A 291 8.59 -0.63 0.88
CA ASP A 291 9.44 -1.63 1.53
C ASP A 291 10.39 -2.30 0.52
N PHE A 292 11.68 -1.98 0.43
CA PHE A 292 12.36 -0.88 1.10
C PHE A 292 12.95 0.10 0.09
N SER A 293 13.40 1.25 0.60
CA SER A 293 13.96 2.35 -0.17
C SER A 293 15.00 3.10 0.67
N SER A 294 16.02 3.64 0.01
CA SER A 294 16.96 4.64 0.55
C SER A 294 16.25 5.79 1.27
N ARG A 295 15.01 6.11 0.85
CA ARG A 295 14.13 7.10 1.46
C ARG A 295 14.00 6.96 2.98
N TRP A 296 14.05 5.73 3.49
CA TRP A 296 13.85 5.41 4.91
C TRP A 296 15.16 5.15 5.68
N LEU A 297 16.30 5.14 4.99
CA LEU A 297 17.58 4.69 5.54
C LEU A 297 18.40 5.89 5.99
N ALA A 298 18.90 5.87 7.22
CA ALA A 298 19.67 6.99 7.77
C ALA A 298 20.96 7.29 6.99
N ASP A 299 21.58 6.25 6.41
CA ASP A 299 22.75 6.38 5.54
C ASP A 299 22.40 6.39 4.05
N GLY A 300 21.12 6.28 3.70
CA GLY A 300 20.63 6.18 2.33
C GLY A 300 20.99 4.87 1.60
N MET A 301 21.57 3.87 2.27
CA MET A 301 22.15 2.69 1.61
C MET A 301 21.81 1.36 2.28
N GLN A 302 21.98 1.23 3.60
CA GLN A 302 21.91 -0.05 4.31
C GLN A 302 20.61 -0.20 5.10
N LEU A 303 19.87 -1.29 4.86
CA LEU A 303 18.58 -1.55 5.50
C LEU A 303 18.65 -1.55 7.04
N LYS A 304 19.77 -1.97 7.62
CA LYS A 304 19.99 -1.94 9.08
C LYS A 304 19.95 -0.53 9.70
N THR A 305 19.98 0.52 8.88
CA THR A 305 19.87 1.93 9.32
C THR A 305 18.47 2.52 9.12
N ILE A 306 17.49 1.68 8.81
CA ILE A 306 16.09 2.09 8.63
C ILE A 306 15.56 2.82 9.87
N GLN A 307 14.84 3.90 9.62
CA GLN A 307 14.30 4.81 10.65
C GLN A 307 12.94 5.40 10.24
N THR A 308 12.09 4.60 9.58
CA THR A 308 10.84 5.04 8.94
C THR A 308 9.94 5.87 9.87
N THR A 309 9.81 5.48 11.14
CA THR A 309 8.96 6.18 12.13
C THR A 309 9.52 7.55 12.51
N GLN A 310 10.77 7.86 12.19
CA GLN A 310 11.38 9.17 12.38
C GLN A 310 11.17 10.09 11.17
N ILE A 311 10.52 9.61 10.10
CA ILE A 311 10.27 10.36 8.87
C ILE A 311 8.78 10.72 8.79
N VAL A 312 8.49 12.00 8.58
CA VAL A 312 7.16 12.51 8.22
C VAL A 312 7.07 12.55 6.70
N PRO A 313 6.29 11.68 6.05
CA PRO A 313 6.31 11.51 4.60
C PRO A 313 5.47 12.57 3.87
N VAL A 314 6.01 13.14 2.79
CA VAL A 314 5.27 14.14 1.99
C VAL A 314 4.06 13.55 1.27
N ASP A 315 4.17 12.32 0.76
CA ASP A 315 3.10 11.61 0.06
C ASP A 315 1.90 11.32 0.95
N LEU A 316 2.12 10.74 2.15
CA LEU A 316 1.06 10.49 3.13
C LEU A 316 0.27 11.76 3.45
N ASN A 317 0.96 12.86 3.69
CA ASN A 317 0.31 14.11 4.05
C ASN A 317 -0.44 14.74 2.87
N CYS A 318 -0.02 14.51 1.63
CA CYS A 318 -0.79 14.90 0.46
C CYS A 318 -2.06 14.04 0.28
N LEU A 319 -1.99 12.74 0.59
CA LEU A 319 -3.16 11.85 0.56
C LEU A 319 -4.18 12.22 1.64
N LEU A 320 -3.72 12.57 2.84
CA LEU A 320 -4.62 13.04 3.91
C LEU A 320 -5.22 14.41 3.60
N TYR A 321 -4.51 15.29 2.91
CA TYR A 321 -5.09 16.52 2.37
C TYR A 321 -6.25 16.23 1.41
N ASN A 322 -6.07 15.23 0.51
CA ASN A 322 -7.14 14.80 -0.37
C ASN A 322 -8.34 14.19 0.37
N LEU A 323 -8.08 13.42 1.43
CA LEU A 323 -9.13 12.88 2.29
C LEU A 323 -9.91 14.00 3.00
N GLU A 324 -9.23 15.03 3.53
CA GLU A 324 -9.88 16.20 4.14
C GLU A 324 -10.75 16.96 3.12
N LEU A 325 -10.26 17.18 1.89
CA LEU A 325 -11.06 17.79 0.82
C LEU A 325 -12.26 16.93 0.41
N THR A 326 -12.09 15.60 0.42
CA THR A 326 -13.17 14.67 0.10
C THR A 326 -14.25 14.71 1.17
N LEU A 327 -13.87 14.74 2.46
CA LEU A 327 -14.79 14.92 3.59
C LEU A 327 -15.51 16.26 3.52
N GLN A 328 -14.78 17.34 3.23
CA GLN A 328 -15.37 18.66 2.98
C GLN A 328 -16.45 18.59 1.87
N LYS A 329 -16.15 17.95 0.74
CA LYS A 329 -17.10 17.75 -0.36
C LYS A 329 -18.32 16.93 0.06
N CYS A 330 -18.13 15.84 0.80
CA CYS A 330 -19.24 15.03 1.31
C CYS A 330 -20.21 15.87 2.15
N TYR A 331 -19.67 16.70 3.03
CA TYR A 331 -20.47 17.54 3.92
C TYR A 331 -21.13 18.73 3.20
N ALA A 332 -20.48 19.31 2.19
CA ALA A 332 -21.10 20.28 1.30
C ALA A 332 -22.33 19.68 0.57
N LEU A 333 -22.20 18.45 0.06
CA LEU A 333 -23.31 17.72 -0.60
C LEU A 333 -24.47 17.39 0.35
N GLN A 334 -24.21 17.30 1.66
CA GLN A 334 -25.24 17.13 2.69
C GLN A 334 -25.76 18.46 3.25
N HIS A 335 -25.31 19.59 2.72
CA HIS A 335 -25.62 20.94 3.23
C HIS A 335 -25.23 21.15 4.72
N ASN A 336 -24.26 20.39 5.22
CA ASN A 336 -23.72 20.56 6.58
C ASN A 336 -22.58 21.58 6.57
N VAL A 337 -22.95 22.85 6.63
CA VAL A 337 -22.01 24.00 6.55
C VAL A 337 -20.97 23.99 7.67
N ALA A 338 -21.31 23.51 8.87
CA ALA A 338 -20.38 23.48 9.99
C ALA A 338 -19.22 22.51 9.74
N LYS A 339 -19.54 21.27 9.34
CA LYS A 339 -18.54 20.25 9.02
C LYS A 339 -17.77 20.57 7.74
N GLU A 340 -18.43 21.15 6.73
CA GLU A 340 -17.77 21.63 5.54
C GLU A 340 -16.64 22.63 5.89
N LYS A 341 -16.95 23.66 6.69
CA LYS A 341 -15.97 24.66 7.14
C LYS A 341 -14.85 24.06 8.01
N GLU A 342 -15.18 23.09 8.86
CA GLU A 342 -14.22 22.37 9.69
C GLU A 342 -13.16 21.68 8.81
N TYR A 343 -13.59 20.84 7.87
CA TYR A 343 -12.67 20.11 6.99
C TYR A 343 -11.95 21.02 6.00
N GLN A 344 -12.57 22.11 5.54
CA GLN A 344 -11.89 23.14 4.75
C GLN A 344 -10.72 23.75 5.55
N ALA A 345 -10.94 24.10 6.82
CA ALA A 345 -9.89 24.67 7.68
C ALA A 345 -8.77 23.66 7.96
N LEU A 346 -9.09 22.38 8.15
CA LEU A 346 -8.10 21.30 8.31
C LEU A 346 -7.24 21.15 7.05
N ALA A 347 -7.87 21.07 5.87
CA ALA A 347 -7.17 20.98 4.58
C ALA A 347 -6.24 22.18 4.34
N LEU A 348 -6.69 23.40 4.64
CA LEU A 348 -5.85 24.60 4.51
C LEU A 348 -4.64 24.57 5.45
N LYS A 349 -4.81 24.15 6.71
CA LYS A 349 -3.70 23.98 7.68
C LYS A 349 -2.70 22.92 7.21
N ARG A 350 -3.18 21.79 6.68
CA ARG A 350 -2.30 20.75 6.15
C ARG A 350 -1.54 21.21 4.91
N LYS A 351 -2.20 21.90 3.98
CA LYS A 351 -1.56 22.52 2.81
C LYS A 351 -0.42 23.47 3.21
N ALA A 352 -0.67 24.35 4.20
CA ALA A 352 0.36 25.24 4.71
C ALA A 352 1.53 24.47 5.36
N SER A 353 1.23 23.41 6.10
CA SER A 353 2.23 22.55 6.75
C SER A 353 3.08 21.79 5.72
N ILE A 354 2.47 21.28 4.65
CA ILE A 354 3.18 20.63 3.54
C ILE A 354 4.19 21.59 2.91
N GLN A 355 3.77 22.83 2.62
CA GLN A 355 4.64 23.85 2.06
C GLN A 355 5.81 24.19 2.99
N LYS A 356 5.57 24.27 4.31
CA LYS A 356 6.59 24.61 5.29
C LYS A 356 7.62 23.50 5.52
N TYR A 357 7.16 22.27 5.72
CA TYR A 357 8.01 21.18 6.22
C TYR A 357 8.63 20.32 5.13
N PHE A 358 8.02 20.26 3.93
CA PHE A 358 8.47 19.37 2.88
C PHE A 358 9.15 20.09 1.71
N TRP A 359 8.84 21.37 1.46
CA TRP A 359 9.56 22.11 0.43
C TRP A 359 11.02 22.35 0.85
N SER A 360 11.96 21.98 -0.02
CA SER A 360 13.37 22.28 0.14
C SER A 360 13.83 23.26 -0.94
N PRO A 361 14.04 24.56 -0.59
CA PRO A 361 14.60 25.54 -1.53
C PRO A 361 15.96 25.11 -2.07
N LYS A 362 16.79 24.46 -1.23
CA LYS A 362 18.11 23.93 -1.60
C LYS A 362 18.04 22.95 -2.77
N TYR A 363 17.04 22.08 -2.79
CA TYR A 363 16.89 21.07 -3.84
C TYR A 363 15.89 21.46 -4.91
N SER A 364 15.14 22.55 -4.72
CA SER A 364 14.01 22.90 -5.58
C SER A 364 13.02 21.73 -5.73
N TRP A 365 12.84 20.98 -4.63
CA TRP A 365 12.13 19.71 -4.59
C TRP A 365 11.41 19.54 -3.25
N PHE A 366 10.35 18.73 -3.24
CA PHE A 366 9.69 18.31 -2.00
C PHE A 366 10.32 17.03 -1.46
N THR A 367 10.75 17.06 -0.21
CA THR A 367 11.37 15.93 0.49
C THR A 367 10.64 15.67 1.80
N ASP A 368 10.76 14.48 2.34
CA ASP A 368 10.22 14.17 3.67
C ASP A 368 10.91 15.00 4.77
N TYR A 369 10.29 15.07 5.95
CA TYR A 369 10.87 15.74 7.11
C TYR A 369 11.34 14.73 8.14
N ASN A 370 12.57 14.83 8.62
CA ASN A 370 13.13 13.93 9.63
C ASN A 370 13.01 14.55 11.03
N LEU A 371 12.32 13.86 11.93
CA LEU A 371 12.03 14.28 13.30
C LEU A 371 13.26 14.28 14.21
N LYS A 372 14.19 13.35 13.97
CA LYS A 372 15.43 13.23 14.73
C LYS A 372 16.39 14.37 14.41
N THR A 373 16.57 14.68 13.12
CA THR A 373 17.46 15.76 12.68
C THR A 373 16.78 17.13 12.63
N LYS A 374 15.44 17.17 12.74
CA LYS A 374 14.59 18.36 12.61
C LYS A 374 14.83 19.13 11.31
N LYS A 375 14.98 18.39 10.19
CA LYS A 375 15.33 18.93 8.87
C LYS A 375 14.64 18.13 7.77
N GLN A 376 14.45 18.78 6.62
CA GLN A 376 14.16 18.10 5.37
C GLN A 376 15.21 17.02 5.06
N SER A 377 14.76 15.87 4.58
CA SER A 377 15.63 14.78 4.13
C SER A 377 16.53 15.24 2.97
N SER A 378 17.74 14.70 2.90
CA SER A 378 18.63 14.86 1.74
C SER A 378 18.30 13.89 0.60
N ILE A 379 17.48 12.87 0.85
CA ILE A 379 17.10 11.87 -0.15
C ILE A 379 15.96 12.42 -1.00
N LEU A 380 16.19 12.50 -2.32
CA LEU A 380 15.15 12.85 -3.27
C LEU A 380 14.41 11.59 -3.71
N SER A 381 13.09 11.57 -3.59
CA SER A 381 12.24 10.49 -4.08
C SER A 381 11.10 11.04 -4.93
N LEU A 382 10.46 10.18 -5.73
CA LEU A 382 9.27 10.54 -6.50
C LEU A 382 8.06 10.93 -5.65
N ALA A 383 8.08 10.69 -4.33
CA ALA A 383 7.09 11.26 -3.43
C ALA A 383 7.02 12.80 -3.52
N GLY A 384 8.11 13.46 -3.94
CA GLY A 384 8.12 14.90 -4.20
C GLY A 384 7.20 15.37 -5.33
N MET A 385 6.63 14.45 -6.12
CA MET A 385 5.59 14.75 -7.12
C MET A 385 4.17 14.74 -6.56
N PHE A 386 3.93 14.21 -5.35
CA PHE A 386 2.60 14.19 -4.74
C PHE A 386 2.03 15.60 -4.56
N PRO A 387 2.79 16.62 -4.10
CA PRO A 387 2.28 17.99 -4.05
C PRO A 387 1.73 18.52 -5.38
N LEU A 388 2.35 18.18 -6.51
CA LEU A 388 1.83 18.55 -7.84
C LEU A 388 0.58 17.73 -8.20
N SER A 389 0.57 16.44 -7.86
CA SER A 389 -0.55 15.54 -8.10
C SER A 389 -1.85 16.00 -7.41
N PHE A 390 -1.71 16.68 -6.27
CA PHE A 390 -2.82 17.18 -5.46
C PHE A 390 -2.99 18.71 -5.53
N ASN A 391 -2.42 19.38 -6.54
CA ASN A 391 -2.58 20.83 -6.78
C ASN A 391 -2.18 21.73 -5.58
N LEU A 392 -1.12 21.35 -4.87
CA LEU A 392 -0.69 22.02 -3.64
C LEU A 392 0.34 23.15 -3.87
N VAL A 393 0.86 23.28 -5.09
CA VAL A 393 1.97 24.19 -5.43
C VAL A 393 1.52 25.32 -6.37
N ASP A 394 2.31 26.38 -6.47
CA ASP A 394 2.11 27.42 -7.51
C ASP A 394 2.86 27.07 -8.80
N GLN A 395 2.61 27.82 -9.88
CA GLN A 395 3.25 27.58 -11.18
C GLN A 395 4.78 27.79 -11.18
N LYS A 396 5.33 28.64 -10.30
CA LYS A 396 6.79 28.85 -10.22
C LYS A 396 7.45 27.63 -9.57
N GLN A 397 6.91 27.18 -8.45
CA GLN A 397 7.34 25.98 -7.74
C GLN A 397 7.16 24.73 -8.60
N ALA A 398 6.05 24.62 -9.34
CA ALA A 398 5.81 23.50 -10.26
C ALA A 398 6.87 23.43 -11.38
N LYS A 399 7.29 24.56 -11.95
CA LYS A 399 8.39 24.62 -12.94
C LYS A 399 9.73 24.15 -12.36
N LEU A 400 10.03 24.53 -11.12
CA LEU A 400 11.25 24.09 -10.42
C LEU A 400 11.26 22.56 -10.22
N VAL A 401 10.16 22.01 -9.71
CA VAL A 401 9.99 20.56 -9.53
C VAL A 401 10.10 19.84 -10.89
N LYS A 402 9.40 20.33 -11.93
CA LYS A 402 9.49 19.78 -13.29
C LYS A 402 10.94 19.67 -13.79
N ASN A 403 11.75 20.69 -13.56
CA ASN A 403 13.15 20.70 -13.99
C ASN A 403 13.98 19.64 -13.26
N ILE A 404 13.81 19.51 -11.94
CA ILE A 404 14.49 18.47 -11.15
C ILE A 404 14.03 17.06 -11.55
N LEU A 405 12.73 16.87 -11.80
CA LEU A 405 12.17 15.60 -12.29
C LEU A 405 12.86 15.17 -13.58
N GLN A 406 12.94 16.07 -14.56
CA GLN A 406 13.57 15.81 -15.85
C GLN A 406 15.07 15.54 -15.72
N GLN A 407 15.78 16.24 -14.83
CA GLN A 407 17.22 16.10 -14.65
C GLN A 407 17.62 14.82 -13.90
N LYS A 408 16.89 14.47 -12.84
CA LYS A 408 17.33 13.43 -11.90
C LYS A 408 16.58 12.11 -12.03
N PHE A 409 15.29 12.16 -12.35
CA PHE A 409 14.41 10.99 -12.29
C PHE A 409 14.08 10.40 -13.66
N LEU A 410 13.97 11.23 -14.70
CA LEU A 410 13.65 10.77 -16.05
C LEU A 410 14.78 9.95 -16.66
N LYS A 411 14.45 8.71 -17.06
CA LYS A 411 15.31 7.75 -17.75
C LYS A 411 14.64 7.23 -19.02
N ALA A 412 15.29 6.32 -19.74
CA ALA A 412 14.82 5.84 -21.04
C ALA A 412 13.44 5.18 -20.98
N GLY A 413 13.11 4.52 -19.87
CA GLY A 413 11.89 3.75 -19.68
C GLY A 413 10.81 4.40 -18.83
N GLY A 414 11.03 5.63 -18.34
CA GLY A 414 10.15 6.29 -17.37
C GLY A 414 10.95 6.94 -16.24
N LEU A 415 10.39 6.99 -15.04
CA LEU A 415 10.98 7.62 -13.87
C LEU A 415 11.50 6.57 -12.87
N VAL A 416 12.72 6.76 -12.35
CA VAL A 416 13.22 5.96 -11.21
C VAL A 416 12.56 6.41 -9.91
N SER A 417 12.36 5.51 -8.93
CA SER A 417 11.74 5.86 -7.63
C SER A 417 12.56 6.87 -6.83
N THR A 418 13.88 6.70 -6.82
CA THR A 418 14.88 7.64 -6.29
C THR A 418 16.05 7.69 -7.29
N PRO A 419 16.90 8.73 -7.29
CA PRO A 419 18.10 8.75 -8.12
C PRO A 419 19.25 7.91 -7.55
N LEU A 420 19.08 7.29 -6.37
CA LEU A 420 20.11 6.47 -5.73
C LEU A 420 19.98 5.03 -6.20
N ASN A 421 21.10 4.44 -6.64
CA ASN A 421 21.15 3.02 -6.99
C ASN A 421 21.55 2.23 -5.75
N THR A 422 20.57 1.64 -5.10
CA THR A 422 20.77 0.73 -3.96
C THR A 422 20.33 -0.67 -4.33
N HIS A 423 20.51 -1.63 -3.43
CA HIS A 423 19.95 -2.98 -3.62
C HIS A 423 18.47 -3.08 -3.23
N GLN A 424 17.83 -1.96 -2.82
CA GLN A 424 16.43 -1.93 -2.44
C GLN A 424 15.52 -1.73 -3.65
N GLN A 425 14.29 -2.26 -3.58
CA GLN A 425 13.42 -2.32 -4.75
C GLN A 425 12.74 -0.99 -5.10
N TRP A 426 12.56 -0.09 -4.13
CA TRP A 426 11.96 1.24 -4.33
C TRP A 426 13.03 2.33 -4.52
N ASP A 427 14.10 2.01 -5.25
CA ASP A 427 15.21 2.89 -5.62
C ASP A 427 15.57 2.72 -7.10
N ALA A 428 16.48 3.53 -7.63
CA ALA A 428 17.03 3.27 -8.96
C ALA A 428 17.68 1.86 -9.00
N PRO A 429 17.62 1.15 -10.14
CA PRO A 429 17.12 1.61 -11.44
C PRO A 429 15.61 1.36 -11.66
N ASN A 430 14.86 1.01 -10.61
CA ASN A 430 13.47 0.59 -10.76
C ASN A 430 12.52 1.79 -10.89
N GLY A 431 11.53 1.63 -11.78
CA GLY A 431 10.35 2.45 -11.89
C GLY A 431 9.09 1.63 -11.61
N TRP A 432 8.14 2.27 -10.92
CA TRP A 432 6.91 1.64 -10.45
C TRP A 432 5.69 2.36 -11.00
N ALA A 433 4.69 1.61 -11.47
CA ALA A 433 3.51 2.16 -12.15
C ALA A 433 2.77 3.23 -11.33
N PRO A 434 2.53 3.06 -10.02
CA PRO A 434 1.93 4.10 -9.17
C PRO A 434 2.66 5.43 -9.24
N LEU A 435 3.99 5.40 -9.18
CA LEU A 435 4.81 6.62 -9.15
C LEU A 435 4.88 7.30 -10.51
N GLN A 436 4.85 6.52 -11.60
CA GLN A 436 4.67 7.08 -12.94
C GLN A 436 3.34 7.82 -13.01
N TRP A 437 2.25 7.18 -12.59
CA TRP A 437 0.91 7.75 -12.65
C TRP A 437 0.80 9.05 -11.85
N MET A 438 1.30 9.08 -10.61
CA MET A 438 1.29 10.27 -9.79
C MET A 438 2.11 11.40 -10.43
N ALA A 439 3.32 11.12 -10.91
CA ALA A 439 4.14 12.14 -11.57
C ALA A 439 3.49 12.69 -12.85
N ILE A 440 2.94 11.80 -13.70
CA ILE A 440 2.21 12.18 -14.93
C ILE A 440 1.00 13.04 -14.58
N THR A 441 0.20 12.64 -13.59
CA THR A 441 -0.96 13.40 -13.12
C THR A 441 -0.54 14.79 -12.63
N GLY A 442 0.49 14.87 -11.80
CA GLY A 442 1.02 16.14 -11.31
C GLY A 442 1.56 17.04 -12.41
N LEU A 443 2.21 16.51 -13.44
CA LEU A 443 2.63 17.32 -14.59
C LEU A 443 1.44 17.84 -15.40
N GLY A 444 0.43 16.99 -15.62
CA GLY A 444 -0.78 17.36 -16.36
C GLY A 444 -1.58 18.45 -15.67
N ASN A 445 -1.73 18.37 -14.34
CA ASN A 445 -2.41 19.38 -13.51
C ASN A 445 -1.82 20.80 -13.68
N TYR A 446 -0.53 20.92 -14.01
CA TYR A 446 0.18 22.19 -14.17
C TYR A 446 0.46 22.55 -15.64
N GLY A 447 -0.11 21.81 -16.59
CA GLY A 447 0.00 22.09 -18.02
C GLY A 447 1.35 21.70 -18.65
N PHE A 448 2.16 20.86 -17.99
CA PHE A 448 3.45 20.39 -18.51
C PHE A 448 3.29 19.19 -19.47
N HIS A 449 2.37 19.31 -20.42
CA HIS A 449 1.92 18.21 -21.29
C HIS A 449 3.02 17.57 -22.13
N THR A 450 4.06 18.33 -22.50
CA THR A 450 5.20 17.77 -23.26
C THR A 450 5.97 16.73 -22.45
N LEU A 451 6.35 17.05 -21.21
CA LEU A 451 7.09 16.13 -20.34
C LEU A 451 6.17 15.00 -19.85
N GLU A 452 4.92 15.33 -19.55
CA GLU A 452 3.87 14.36 -19.23
C GLU A 452 3.76 13.28 -20.32
N LYS A 453 3.60 13.68 -21.58
CA LYS A 453 3.51 12.78 -22.72
C LYS A 453 4.80 11.98 -22.91
N GLN A 454 5.96 12.62 -22.75
CA GLN A 454 7.26 11.95 -22.87
C GLN A 454 7.41 10.80 -21.88
N ILE A 455 7.10 11.02 -20.60
CA ILE A 455 7.15 9.97 -19.56
C ILE A 455 6.14 8.87 -19.89
N SER A 456 4.91 9.25 -20.24
CA SER A 456 3.83 8.31 -20.56
C SER A 456 4.22 7.37 -21.71
N VAL A 457 4.73 7.91 -22.82
CA VAL A 457 5.14 7.13 -23.99
C VAL A 457 6.33 6.22 -23.67
N ARG A 458 7.31 6.70 -22.89
CA ARG A 458 8.44 5.85 -22.46
C ARG A 458 7.98 4.66 -21.63
N TRP A 459 7.05 4.88 -20.71
CA TRP A 459 6.48 3.81 -19.88
C TRP A 459 5.66 2.81 -20.71
N ILE A 460 4.78 3.30 -21.60
CA ILE A 460 4.02 2.46 -22.54
C ILE A 460 4.96 1.59 -23.38
N ASN A 461 5.98 2.19 -23.99
CA ASN A 461 6.93 1.47 -24.84
C ASN A 461 7.72 0.42 -24.06
N LEU A 462 8.15 0.73 -22.84
CA LEU A 462 8.86 -0.24 -21.99
C LEU A 462 7.95 -1.43 -21.65
N ASN A 463 6.74 -1.18 -21.15
CA ASN A 463 5.86 -2.28 -20.73
C ASN A 463 5.44 -3.15 -21.92
N THR A 464 5.07 -2.54 -23.05
CA THR A 464 4.69 -3.27 -24.27
C THR A 464 5.86 -4.07 -24.84
N SER A 465 7.08 -3.53 -24.83
CA SER A 465 8.27 -4.25 -25.28
C SER A 465 8.59 -5.44 -24.38
N VAL A 466 8.47 -5.29 -23.05
CA VAL A 466 8.67 -6.42 -22.11
C VAL A 466 7.58 -7.47 -22.29
N TYR A 467 6.33 -7.05 -22.46
CA TYR A 467 5.22 -7.95 -22.77
C TYR A 467 5.47 -8.73 -24.07
N GLN A 468 5.90 -8.07 -25.15
CA GLN A 468 6.23 -8.75 -26.41
C GLN A 468 7.35 -9.80 -26.25
N ARG A 469 8.35 -9.52 -25.42
CA ARG A 469 9.47 -10.45 -25.17
C ARG A 469 9.13 -11.61 -24.24
N THR A 470 8.18 -11.42 -23.32
CA THR A 470 7.98 -12.36 -22.18
C THR A 470 6.56 -12.93 -22.08
N GLY A 471 5.60 -12.32 -22.79
CA GLY A 471 4.18 -12.58 -22.66
C GLY A 471 3.57 -12.12 -21.33
N LYS A 472 4.30 -11.32 -20.53
CA LYS A 472 3.90 -10.94 -19.17
C LYS A 472 4.13 -9.47 -18.87
N LEU A 473 3.29 -8.93 -17.99
CA LEU A 473 3.50 -7.64 -17.34
C LEU A 473 4.05 -7.86 -15.92
N MET A 474 4.99 -7.01 -15.54
CA MET A 474 5.76 -7.12 -14.30
C MET A 474 5.25 -6.16 -13.22
N GLU A 475 5.53 -6.50 -11.97
CA GLU A 475 5.36 -5.62 -10.80
C GLU A 475 6.05 -4.25 -10.98
N LYS A 476 7.31 -4.28 -11.43
CA LYS A 476 8.21 -3.12 -11.56
C LYS A 476 9.17 -3.32 -12.72
N TYR A 477 9.78 -2.23 -13.19
CA TYR A 477 10.60 -2.24 -14.40
C TYR A 477 11.93 -1.52 -14.21
N ASN A 478 13.00 -2.03 -14.83
CA ASN A 478 14.24 -1.26 -14.94
C ASN A 478 14.01 -0.17 -15.99
N VAL A 479 13.97 1.09 -15.55
CA VAL A 479 13.71 2.23 -16.44
C VAL A 479 15.00 2.86 -16.98
N VAL A 480 16.17 2.38 -16.53
CA VAL A 480 17.49 2.83 -16.98
C VAL A 480 17.95 1.97 -18.16
N ASP A 481 18.02 0.65 -17.96
CA ASP A 481 18.36 -0.35 -18.96
C ASP A 481 17.13 -1.19 -19.28
N LEU A 482 16.58 -1.00 -20.48
CA LEU A 482 15.31 -1.55 -20.92
C LEU A 482 15.38 -3.04 -21.29
N GLN A 483 16.58 -3.61 -21.33
CA GLN A 483 16.79 -5.04 -21.62
C GLN A 483 16.86 -5.88 -20.33
N LEU A 484 17.19 -5.25 -19.21
CA LEU A 484 17.32 -5.92 -17.93
C LEU A 484 15.97 -6.07 -17.21
N LYS A 485 15.82 -7.19 -16.50
CA LYS A 485 14.74 -7.35 -15.54
C LYS A 485 14.99 -6.43 -14.34
N ALA A 486 13.92 -5.88 -13.80
CA ALA A 486 13.99 -5.20 -12.51
C ALA A 486 14.31 -6.20 -11.39
N GLY A 487 14.95 -5.72 -10.32
CA GLY A 487 15.38 -6.55 -9.20
C GLY A 487 15.42 -5.78 -7.88
N GLY A 488 16.16 -6.30 -6.91
CA GLY A 488 16.30 -5.70 -5.58
C GLY A 488 15.15 -6.02 -4.62
N GLY A 489 15.35 -5.72 -3.35
CA GLY A 489 14.42 -6.06 -2.26
C GLY A 489 14.55 -7.52 -1.79
N GLU A 490 13.54 -7.99 -1.05
CA GLU A 490 13.59 -9.27 -0.33
C GLU A 490 12.96 -10.45 -1.10
N TYR A 491 12.29 -10.21 -2.23
CA TYR A 491 11.65 -11.24 -3.04
C TYR A 491 11.89 -11.04 -4.55
N THR A 492 11.73 -12.11 -5.33
CA THR A 492 11.85 -12.07 -6.79
C THR A 492 10.71 -11.28 -7.40
N SER A 493 10.94 -10.55 -8.50
CA SER A 493 9.90 -9.80 -9.23
C SER A 493 8.67 -10.66 -9.51
N GLN A 494 7.48 -10.08 -9.34
CA GLN A 494 6.20 -10.76 -9.55
C GLN A 494 5.62 -10.50 -10.94
N ASP A 495 4.87 -11.48 -11.43
CA ASP A 495 4.13 -11.44 -12.69
C ASP A 495 2.67 -11.04 -12.42
N GLY A 496 2.07 -10.28 -13.33
CA GLY A 496 0.67 -9.86 -13.22
C GLY A 496 0.43 -8.58 -14.01
N PHE A 497 0.60 -7.37 -13.48
CA PHE A 497 0.51 -6.99 -12.06
C PHE A 497 -0.56 -5.89 -11.97
N GLY A 498 -1.48 -5.97 -11.02
CA GLY A 498 -2.70 -5.14 -10.96
C GLY A 498 -2.49 -3.65 -11.30
N TRP A 499 -1.58 -2.95 -10.60
CA TRP A 499 -1.30 -1.54 -10.90
C TRP A 499 -0.66 -1.30 -12.26
N THR A 500 0.10 -2.26 -12.80
CA THR A 500 0.90 -2.08 -14.02
C THR A 500 -0.08 -2.13 -15.17
N ASN A 501 -0.94 -3.14 -15.13
CA ASN A 501 -2.05 -3.34 -16.04
C ASN A 501 -2.94 -2.10 -16.03
N GLY A 502 -3.30 -1.64 -14.82
CA GLY A 502 -4.19 -0.50 -14.64
C GLY A 502 -3.64 0.81 -15.17
N VAL A 503 -2.39 1.13 -14.85
CA VAL A 503 -1.72 2.34 -15.31
C VAL A 503 -1.42 2.27 -16.81
N LEU A 504 -0.94 1.13 -17.32
CA LEU A 504 -0.61 0.97 -18.73
C LEU A 504 -1.83 1.20 -19.62
N ILE A 505 -2.93 0.48 -19.39
CA ILE A 505 -4.13 0.62 -20.23
C ILE A 505 -4.74 2.02 -20.12
N SER A 506 -4.65 2.66 -18.96
CA SER A 506 -5.07 4.05 -18.75
C SER A 506 -4.25 5.04 -19.57
N LEU A 507 -2.92 4.89 -19.59
CA LEU A 507 -2.04 5.73 -20.40
C LEU A 507 -2.22 5.45 -21.90
N MET A 508 -2.40 4.18 -22.28
CA MET A 508 -2.67 3.81 -23.68
C MET A 508 -3.97 4.44 -24.18
N LYS A 509 -5.04 4.40 -23.37
CA LYS A 509 -6.30 5.10 -23.68
C LYS A 509 -6.08 6.61 -23.82
N LYS A 510 -5.37 7.23 -22.87
CA LYS A 510 -5.12 8.67 -22.87
C LYS A 510 -4.38 9.16 -24.11
N TYR A 511 -3.41 8.39 -24.61
CA TYR A 511 -2.53 8.81 -25.71
C TYR A 511 -2.80 8.11 -27.05
N GLY A 512 -3.89 7.35 -27.18
CA GLY A 512 -4.31 6.74 -28.44
C GLY A 512 -3.52 5.50 -28.87
N TYR A 513 -2.96 4.75 -27.91
CA TYR A 513 -2.22 3.50 -28.14
C TYR A 513 -3.10 2.25 -27.98
N MET A 514 -4.43 2.37 -28.02
CA MET A 514 -5.36 1.25 -27.80
C MET A 514 -5.51 0.29 -29.00
N LYS A 515 -4.77 0.53 -30.09
CA LYS A 515 -4.87 -0.24 -31.34
C LYS A 515 -3.97 -1.48 -31.34
#